data_AF-A0A1R1Y9F1-F1
#
_entry.id   AF-A0A1R1Y9F1-F1
#
_cell.length_a   1.000
_cell.length_b   1.000
_cell.length_c   1.000
_cell.angle_alpha   90.00
_cell.angle_beta   90.00
_cell.angle_gamma   90.00
#
_symmetry.space_group_name_H-M   'P 1'
#
loop_
_entity.id
_entity.type
_entity.pdbx_description
1 polymer ?
#
loop_
_entity_poly.entity_id
_entity_poly.type
_entity_poly.pdbx_seq_one_letter_code
_entity_poly.pdbx_strand_id
1 'polypeptide(L)'
;MSYRTTETILIERWKACFPITDMDLFINGESFVRMREKAIKIIKADADVFGQENIYSLDRLDYRIIGCIAQTELGHGSNVQQLETTATFIKETDEFEINSPTLTSTKWWIGSLGIAATHACVMSKLIIKGKNIGIFPIIVPVRSMSNHSPLPGINVGDVGSKMGYNSVDCGFIQFNKVRVHRSNLLQRYINVSRDGLVSKPKNSDPRITFSTMVLNRANIASGLGSQLAKGITIAVRYTSVRRQFGEQNKQESQVLDYPIVQYRVIPILAKTYAMLGMSHEFFSQYENTVQKINQGDFSMLKEMHAVSCGLKRWSSETAVYGVDTCRH
;
A
#
# COMPACT_ATOMS: atom_id res chain seq x y z
N MET A 1 -20.99 41.11 9.24
CA MET A 1 -20.32 39.89 9.73
C MET A 1 -19.18 39.58 8.79
N SER A 2 -17.93 39.74 9.23
CA SER A 2 -16.74 39.42 8.42
C SER A 2 -16.47 37.93 8.59
N TYR A 3 -16.83 37.13 7.59
CA TYR A 3 -16.42 35.74 7.53
C TYR A 3 -14.92 35.69 7.24
N ARG A 4 -14.17 34.88 8.01
CA ARG A 4 -12.75 34.67 7.75
C ARG A 4 -12.61 33.99 6.39
N THR A 5 -11.66 34.39 5.58
CA THR A 5 -11.41 33.83 4.23
C THR A 5 -11.36 32.30 4.23
N THR A 6 -10.86 31.70 5.30
CA THR A 6 -10.79 30.24 5.51
C THR A 6 -12.18 29.59 5.60
N GLU A 7 -13.14 30.23 6.27
CA GLU A 7 -14.51 29.74 6.37
C GLU A 7 -15.24 29.87 5.04
N THR A 8 -15.04 30.98 4.32
CA THR A 8 -15.61 31.18 2.98
C THR A 8 -15.08 30.15 1.99
N ILE A 9 -13.77 29.85 2.00
CA ILE A 9 -13.18 28.81 1.14
C ILE A 9 -13.70 27.41 1.50
N LEU A 10 -13.88 27.10 2.79
CA LEU A 10 -14.44 25.81 3.20
C LEU A 10 -15.90 25.65 2.76
N ILE A 11 -16.69 26.72 2.87
CA ILE A 11 -18.10 26.77 2.40
C ILE A 11 -18.16 26.61 0.88
N GLU A 12 -17.31 27.30 0.12
CA GLU A 12 -17.28 27.16 -1.34
C GLU A 12 -16.74 25.78 -1.79
N ARG A 13 -15.78 25.18 -1.07
CA ARG A 13 -15.34 23.80 -1.32
C ARG A 13 -16.45 22.78 -1.08
N TRP A 14 -17.31 23.00 -0.09
CA TRP A 14 -18.49 22.18 0.15
C TRP A 14 -19.55 22.32 -0.96
N LYS A 15 -19.64 23.49 -1.59
CA LYS A 15 -20.52 23.73 -2.75
C LYS A 15 -19.95 23.17 -4.06
N ALA A 16 -18.63 22.99 -4.15
CA ALA A 16 -17.92 22.51 -5.34
C ALA A 16 -17.85 20.97 -5.47
N CYS A 17 -18.76 20.23 -4.83
CA CYS A 17 -18.93 18.81 -5.09
C CYS A 17 -19.75 18.63 -6.36
N PHE A 18 -19.07 18.54 -7.50
CA PHE A 18 -19.67 17.98 -8.71
C PHE A 18 -19.78 16.46 -8.53
N PRO A 19 -20.93 15.84 -8.82
CA PRO A 19 -21.02 14.38 -8.89
C PRO A 19 -19.92 13.84 -9.81
N ILE A 20 -19.24 12.77 -9.40
CA ILE A 20 -18.17 12.15 -10.21
C ILE A 20 -18.70 11.77 -11.60
N THR A 21 -19.99 11.40 -11.69
CA THR A 21 -20.69 11.15 -12.95
C THR A 21 -20.76 12.37 -13.85
N ASP A 22 -21.03 13.55 -13.30
CA ASP A 22 -21.20 14.78 -14.06
C ASP A 22 -19.84 15.30 -14.52
N MET A 23 -18.83 15.16 -13.67
CA MET A 23 -17.44 15.47 -14.03
C MET A 23 -16.90 14.51 -15.10
N ASP A 24 -17.23 13.21 -15.02
CA ASP A 24 -16.88 12.23 -16.04
C ASP A 24 -17.56 12.53 -17.39
N LEU A 25 -18.86 12.83 -17.38
CA LEU A 25 -19.61 13.24 -18.57
C LEU A 25 -19.04 14.52 -19.17
N PHE A 26 -18.66 15.49 -18.34
CA PHE A 26 -18.04 16.74 -18.79
C PHE A 26 -16.67 16.52 -19.44
N ILE A 27 -15.79 15.72 -18.83
CA ILE A 27 -14.43 15.49 -19.31
C ILE A 27 -14.42 14.59 -20.55
N ASN A 28 -15.16 13.49 -20.53
CA ASN A 28 -15.03 12.42 -21.52
C ASN A 28 -16.17 12.39 -22.55
N GLY A 29 -17.28 13.09 -22.28
CA GLY A 29 -18.46 13.11 -23.14
C GLY A 29 -19.36 11.88 -22.98
N GLU A 30 -20.65 12.07 -23.24
CA GLU A 30 -21.70 11.07 -23.02
C GLU A 30 -21.51 9.78 -23.83
N SER A 31 -21.00 9.90 -25.07
CA SER A 31 -20.77 8.75 -25.96
C SER A 31 -19.69 7.80 -25.41
N PHE A 32 -18.59 8.35 -24.90
CA PHE A 32 -17.50 7.58 -24.31
C PHE A 32 -17.94 6.88 -23.02
N VAL A 33 -18.61 7.62 -22.13
CA VAL A 33 -19.14 7.07 -20.87
C VAL A 33 -20.11 5.92 -21.16
N ARG A 34 -21.05 6.09 -22.09
CA ARG A 34 -22.03 5.05 -22.44
C ARG A 34 -21.37 3.81 -23.05
N MET A 35 -20.35 4.00 -23.89
CA MET A 35 -19.60 2.89 -24.49
C MET A 35 -18.82 2.12 -23.43
N ARG A 36 -18.16 2.82 -22.49
CA ARG A 36 -17.45 2.23 -21.36
C ARG A 36 -18.41 1.44 -20.46
N GLU A 37 -19.53 2.01 -20.05
CA GLU A 37 -20.51 1.31 -19.21
C GLU A 37 -21.06 0.05 -19.89
N LYS A 38 -21.30 0.11 -21.21
CA LYS A 38 -21.70 -1.07 -22.00
C LYS A 38 -20.60 -2.13 -22.03
N ALA A 39 -19.33 -1.73 -22.21
CA ALA A 39 -18.19 -2.64 -22.18
C ALA A 39 -18.02 -3.28 -20.78
N ILE A 40 -18.09 -2.50 -19.71
CA ILE A 40 -18.04 -2.99 -18.32
C ILE A 40 -19.16 -4.00 -18.07
N LYS A 41 -20.38 -3.75 -18.57
CA LYS A 41 -21.50 -4.69 -18.43
C LYS A 41 -21.23 -6.02 -19.13
N ILE A 42 -20.64 -6.00 -20.32
CA ILE A 42 -20.24 -7.21 -21.07
C ILE A 42 -19.10 -7.94 -20.32
N ILE A 43 -18.07 -7.21 -19.90
CA ILE A 43 -16.93 -7.75 -19.14
C ILE A 43 -17.38 -8.41 -17.84
N LYS A 44 -18.32 -7.79 -17.12
CA LYS A 44 -18.88 -8.35 -15.88
C LYS A 44 -19.77 -9.57 -16.13
N ALA A 45 -20.49 -9.60 -17.26
CA ALA A 45 -21.33 -10.73 -17.63
C ALA A 45 -20.50 -11.99 -17.97
N ASP A 46 -19.36 -11.79 -18.62
CA ASP A 46 -18.46 -12.87 -19.07
C ASP A 46 -17.11 -12.81 -18.34
N ALA A 47 -17.14 -12.83 -17.01
CA ALA A 47 -15.94 -12.76 -16.16
C ALA A 47 -14.96 -13.94 -16.35
N ASP A 48 -15.40 -15.02 -17.00
CA ASP A 48 -14.55 -16.16 -17.37
C ASP A 48 -13.75 -15.89 -18.66
N VAL A 49 -14.18 -14.92 -19.48
CA VAL A 49 -13.55 -14.52 -20.76
C VAL A 49 -12.69 -13.27 -20.58
N PHE A 50 -13.16 -12.29 -19.80
CA PHE A 50 -12.48 -11.02 -19.61
C PHE A 50 -11.76 -10.94 -18.26
N GLY A 51 -10.46 -10.67 -18.28
CA GLY A 51 -9.66 -10.47 -17.06
C GLY A 51 -10.11 -9.26 -16.24
N GLN A 52 -9.96 -9.32 -14.92
CA GLN A 52 -10.38 -8.26 -13.99
C GLN A 52 -9.62 -6.93 -14.14
N GLU A 53 -8.47 -6.95 -14.81
CA GLU A 53 -7.78 -5.73 -15.21
C GLU A 53 -8.73 -4.75 -15.91
N ASN A 54 -9.68 -5.25 -16.69
CA ASN A 54 -10.62 -4.41 -17.43
C ASN A 54 -11.78 -3.88 -16.57
N ILE A 55 -11.99 -4.41 -15.36
CA ILE A 55 -13.11 -3.99 -14.48
C ILE A 55 -12.72 -2.78 -13.63
N TYR A 56 -11.51 -2.78 -13.05
CA TYR A 56 -11.09 -1.76 -12.09
C TYR A 56 -9.86 -0.95 -12.52
N SER A 57 -9.08 -1.39 -13.52
CA SER A 57 -7.83 -0.70 -13.87
C SER A 57 -8.09 0.66 -14.51
N LEU A 58 -9.05 0.74 -15.45
CA LEU A 58 -9.41 2.00 -16.11
C LEU A 58 -9.92 3.03 -15.09
N ASP A 59 -10.84 2.62 -14.23
CA ASP A 59 -11.39 3.52 -13.22
C ASP A 59 -10.33 4.01 -12.22
N ARG A 60 -9.33 3.17 -11.92
CA ARG A 60 -8.19 3.52 -11.07
C ARG A 60 -7.24 4.50 -11.77
N LEU A 61 -6.95 4.29 -13.05
CA LEU A 61 -6.05 5.15 -13.83
C LEU A 61 -6.64 6.55 -14.06
N ASP A 62 -7.95 6.62 -14.22
CA ASP A 62 -8.71 7.88 -14.35
C ASP A 62 -9.03 8.55 -12.99
N TYR A 63 -8.53 8.00 -11.88
CA TYR A 63 -8.81 8.47 -10.51
C TYR A 63 -10.30 8.50 -10.12
N ARG A 64 -11.16 7.77 -10.83
CA ARG A 64 -12.59 7.63 -10.45
C ARG A 64 -12.72 6.80 -9.20
N ILE A 65 -11.84 5.80 -9.00
CA ILE A 65 -11.76 5.04 -7.76
C ILE A 65 -10.45 5.30 -7.04
N ILE A 66 -10.54 5.48 -5.73
CA ILE A 66 -9.40 5.51 -4.81
C ILE A 66 -9.36 4.18 -4.08
N GLY A 67 -8.26 3.45 -4.23
CA GLY A 67 -8.06 2.11 -3.67
C GLY A 67 -7.05 2.08 -2.53
N CYS A 68 -7.24 1.16 -1.59
CA CYS A 68 -6.24 0.79 -0.58
C CYS A 68 -6.05 -0.74 -0.49
N ILE A 69 -4.96 -1.20 0.14
CA ILE A 69 -4.70 -2.63 0.39
C ILE A 69 -4.98 -2.95 1.86
N ALA A 70 -6.12 -3.58 2.13
CA ALA A 70 -6.58 -3.94 3.47
C ALA A 70 -6.13 -5.35 3.84
N GLN A 71 -4.88 -5.48 4.28
CA GLN A 71 -4.30 -6.76 4.69
C GLN A 71 -4.29 -6.95 6.22
N THR A 72 -3.51 -6.12 6.91
CA THR A 72 -3.27 -6.22 8.35
C THR A 72 -4.56 -6.10 9.14
N GLU A 73 -4.67 -6.91 10.18
CA GLU A 73 -5.73 -6.89 11.17
C GLU A 73 -5.19 -6.51 12.54
N LEU A 74 -6.09 -6.11 13.44
CA LEU A 74 -5.76 -5.80 14.83
C LEU A 74 -5.04 -6.97 15.51
N GLY A 75 -5.48 -8.21 15.27
CA GLY A 75 -4.85 -9.43 15.81
C GLY A 75 -3.66 -9.95 15.00
N HIS A 76 -3.53 -9.56 13.73
CA HIS A 76 -2.61 -10.22 12.79
C HIS A 76 -1.98 -9.24 11.78
N GLY A 77 -0.68 -8.98 11.94
CA GLY A 77 0.14 -8.27 10.97
C GLY A 77 1.13 -9.19 10.25
N SER A 78 2.17 -9.63 10.95
CA SER A 78 3.23 -10.47 10.38
C SER A 78 2.73 -11.86 9.97
N ASN A 79 1.81 -12.44 10.74
CA ASN A 79 1.28 -13.78 10.49
C ASN A 79 0.01 -13.73 9.62
N VAL A 80 0.19 -13.42 8.33
CA VAL A 80 -0.91 -13.28 7.35
C VAL A 80 -1.74 -14.56 7.21
N GLN A 81 -1.16 -15.74 7.47
CA GLN A 81 -1.87 -17.02 7.37
C GLN A 81 -2.99 -17.16 8.42
N GLN A 82 -2.94 -16.35 9.50
CA GLN A 82 -3.92 -16.40 10.57
C GLN A 82 -5.00 -15.31 10.51
N LEU A 83 -4.99 -14.45 9.48
CA LEU A 83 -6.04 -13.43 9.27
C LEU A 83 -7.43 -14.02 9.46
N GLU A 84 -8.30 -13.30 10.15
CA GLU A 84 -9.61 -13.76 10.60
C GLU A 84 -10.75 -13.33 9.67
N THR A 85 -10.59 -12.22 8.93
CA THR A 85 -11.60 -11.75 7.95
C THR A 85 -11.93 -12.87 6.96
N THR A 86 -13.21 -13.15 6.74
CA THR A 86 -13.68 -14.21 5.84
C THR A 86 -14.33 -13.66 4.59
N ALA A 87 -14.17 -14.35 3.46
CA ALA A 87 -14.95 -14.20 2.24
C ALA A 87 -15.60 -15.54 1.89
N THR A 88 -16.88 -15.69 2.19
CA THR A 88 -17.64 -16.94 2.01
C THR A 88 -18.43 -16.89 0.71
N PHE A 89 -18.19 -17.84 -0.20
CA PHE A 89 -18.93 -17.91 -1.46
C PHE A 89 -20.34 -18.45 -1.28
N ILE A 90 -21.29 -17.78 -1.94
CA ILE A 90 -22.72 -18.09 -1.87
C ILE A 90 -23.22 -18.28 -3.29
N LYS A 91 -23.48 -19.55 -3.59
CA LYS A 91 -23.77 -20.04 -4.95
C LYS A 91 -25.08 -19.44 -5.47
N GLU A 92 -26.05 -19.27 -4.59
CA GLU A 92 -27.42 -18.88 -4.91
C GLU A 92 -27.48 -17.46 -5.49
N THR A 93 -26.59 -16.57 -5.03
CA THR A 93 -26.55 -15.17 -5.46
C THR A 93 -25.34 -14.82 -6.32
N ASP A 94 -24.43 -15.76 -6.55
CA ASP A 94 -23.13 -15.55 -7.23
C ASP A 94 -22.28 -14.46 -6.56
N GLU A 95 -22.22 -14.49 -5.22
CA GLU A 95 -21.58 -13.47 -4.40
C GLU A 95 -20.61 -14.07 -3.37
N PHE A 96 -19.72 -13.23 -2.87
CA PHE A 96 -18.99 -13.43 -1.63
C PHE A 96 -19.60 -12.58 -0.52
N GLU A 97 -19.81 -13.20 0.64
CA GLU A 97 -20.06 -12.51 1.90
C GLU A 97 -18.75 -12.25 2.63
N ILE A 98 -18.44 -10.97 2.82
CA ILE A 98 -17.26 -10.49 3.55
C ILE A 98 -17.66 -10.18 4.98
N ASN A 99 -16.93 -10.76 5.94
CA ASN A 99 -17.25 -10.60 7.34
C ASN A 99 -16.00 -10.49 8.22
N SER A 100 -16.09 -9.61 9.22
CA SER A 100 -15.16 -9.48 10.33
C SER A 100 -15.76 -10.19 11.56
N PRO A 101 -15.44 -11.47 11.82
CA PRO A 101 -16.12 -12.27 12.84
C PRO A 101 -15.87 -11.79 14.28
N THR A 102 -14.77 -11.10 14.51
CA THR A 102 -14.29 -10.70 15.85
C THR A 102 -13.75 -9.27 15.81
N LEU A 103 -13.57 -8.66 16.99
CA LEU A 103 -12.89 -7.37 17.07
C LEU A 103 -11.44 -7.46 16.53
N THR A 104 -10.74 -8.57 16.77
CA THR A 104 -9.36 -8.78 16.31
C THR A 104 -9.25 -8.93 14.79
N SER A 105 -10.32 -9.35 14.12
CA SER A 105 -10.42 -9.40 12.65
C SER A 105 -10.58 -8.05 11.97
N THR A 106 -10.71 -6.96 12.74
CA THR A 106 -10.78 -5.59 12.20
C THR A 106 -9.52 -5.31 11.41
N LYS A 107 -9.65 -4.94 10.14
CA LYS A 107 -8.51 -4.45 9.36
C LYS A 107 -8.00 -3.17 10.01
N TRP A 108 -6.68 -3.06 10.17
CA TRP A 108 -6.05 -1.99 10.94
C TRP A 108 -4.72 -1.58 10.30
N TRP A 109 -4.32 -0.31 10.46
CA TRP A 109 -3.13 0.31 9.82
C TRP A 109 -3.21 0.55 8.30
N ILE A 110 -4.42 0.53 7.71
CA ILE A 110 -4.54 0.58 6.25
C ILE A 110 -4.39 2.02 5.76
N GLY A 111 -3.29 2.32 5.06
CA GLY A 111 -3.09 3.65 4.46
C GLY A 111 -4.20 4.02 3.48
N SER A 112 -4.59 5.30 3.47
CA SER A 112 -5.67 5.87 2.66
C SER A 112 -7.08 5.38 2.98
N LEU A 113 -7.28 4.50 3.96
CA LEU A 113 -8.61 3.92 4.25
C LEU A 113 -9.47 4.83 5.13
N GLY A 114 -8.85 5.55 6.06
CA GLY A 114 -9.55 6.26 7.13
C GLY A 114 -10.56 7.26 6.58
N ILE A 115 -10.18 7.92 5.48
CA ILE A 115 -10.99 8.95 4.83
C ILE A 115 -11.07 8.72 3.32
N ALA A 116 -9.95 8.54 2.62
CA ALA A 116 -9.88 8.74 1.17
C ALA A 116 -10.42 7.58 0.32
N ALA A 117 -10.18 6.33 0.71
CA ALA A 117 -10.44 5.17 -0.15
C ALA A 117 -11.93 4.91 -0.33
N THR A 118 -12.33 4.77 -1.59
CA THR A 118 -13.66 4.35 -2.02
C THR A 118 -13.77 2.83 -2.13
N HIS A 119 -12.65 2.14 -2.37
CA HIS A 119 -12.55 0.71 -2.57
C HIS A 119 -11.36 0.15 -1.79
N ALA A 120 -11.46 -1.10 -1.33
CA ALA A 120 -10.38 -1.80 -0.67
C ALA A 120 -10.12 -3.16 -1.33
N CYS A 121 -8.85 -3.48 -1.58
CA CYS A 121 -8.41 -4.84 -1.85
C CYS A 121 -8.20 -5.54 -0.51
N VAL A 122 -9.17 -6.37 -0.11
CA VAL A 122 -9.23 -7.00 1.21
C VAL A 122 -8.61 -8.39 1.14
N MET A 123 -7.57 -8.63 1.94
CA MET A 123 -7.03 -9.99 2.12
C MET A 123 -7.90 -10.74 3.12
N SER A 124 -8.45 -11.88 2.73
CA SER A 124 -9.41 -12.63 3.55
C SER A 124 -9.27 -14.15 3.38
N LYS A 125 -9.71 -14.91 4.39
CA LYS A 125 -9.90 -16.36 4.32
C LYS A 125 -11.03 -16.66 3.34
N LEU A 126 -10.68 -17.23 2.20
CA LEU A 126 -11.65 -17.61 1.18
C LEU A 126 -12.30 -18.94 1.58
N ILE A 127 -13.64 -18.95 1.71
CA ILE A 127 -14.40 -20.12 2.16
C ILE A 127 -15.35 -20.54 1.04
N ILE A 128 -15.16 -21.76 0.52
CA ILE A 128 -15.99 -22.35 -0.54
C ILE A 128 -16.55 -23.68 -0.05
N LYS A 129 -17.88 -23.88 -0.11
CA LYS A 129 -18.54 -25.11 0.36
C LYS A 129 -18.11 -25.51 1.79
N GLY A 130 -18.02 -24.51 2.68
CA GLY A 130 -17.62 -24.67 4.08
C GLY A 130 -16.13 -24.93 4.32
N LYS A 131 -15.28 -24.95 3.28
CA LYS A 131 -13.83 -25.20 3.41
C LYS A 131 -13.03 -23.91 3.20
N ASN A 132 -12.12 -23.63 4.12
CA ASN A 132 -11.12 -22.58 3.94
C ASN A 132 -10.07 -23.04 2.91
N ILE A 133 -9.92 -22.29 1.83
CA ILE A 133 -8.97 -22.60 0.74
C ILE A 133 -7.71 -21.71 0.75
N GLY A 134 -7.61 -20.78 1.70
CA GLY A 134 -6.43 -19.92 1.89
C GLY A 134 -6.77 -18.44 1.96
N ILE A 135 -5.73 -17.61 1.99
CA ILE A 135 -5.85 -16.15 1.99
C ILE A 135 -5.82 -15.63 0.55
N PHE A 136 -6.89 -14.94 0.15
CA PHE A 136 -6.99 -14.35 -1.18
C PHE A 136 -7.49 -12.90 -1.13
N PRO A 137 -7.02 -12.05 -2.07
CA PRO A 137 -7.51 -10.69 -2.19
C PRO A 137 -8.86 -10.64 -2.90
N ILE A 138 -9.78 -9.86 -2.35
CA ILE A 138 -11.08 -9.56 -2.93
C ILE A 138 -11.35 -8.06 -2.88
N ILE A 139 -11.84 -7.49 -3.97
CA ILE A 139 -12.15 -6.06 -4.05
C ILE A 139 -13.51 -5.80 -3.39
N VAL A 140 -13.55 -4.87 -2.44
CA VAL A 140 -14.77 -4.48 -1.72
C VAL A 140 -14.97 -2.97 -1.87
N PRO A 141 -16.09 -2.51 -2.45
CA PRO A 141 -16.50 -1.12 -2.36
C PRO A 141 -16.72 -0.74 -0.90
N VAL A 142 -16.11 0.36 -0.47
CA VAL A 142 -16.12 0.83 0.94
C VAL A 142 -17.05 2.02 1.12
N ARG A 143 -17.03 2.95 0.16
CA ARG A 143 -17.79 4.21 0.20
C ARG A 143 -18.59 4.40 -1.07
N SER A 144 -19.70 5.11 -0.93
CA SER A 144 -20.53 5.53 -2.05
C SER A 144 -19.76 6.49 -2.97
N MET A 145 -19.85 6.27 -4.28
CA MET A 145 -19.22 7.14 -5.27
C MET A 145 -19.91 8.51 -5.41
N SER A 146 -21.13 8.67 -4.88
CA SER A 146 -21.90 9.92 -5.01
C SER A 146 -21.64 10.91 -3.87
N ASN A 147 -21.53 10.42 -2.64
CA ASN A 147 -21.48 11.25 -1.44
C ASN A 147 -20.41 10.79 -0.43
N HIS A 148 -19.60 9.79 -0.79
CA HIS A 148 -18.48 9.27 0.00
C HIS A 148 -18.86 8.66 1.36
N SER A 149 -20.15 8.46 1.64
CA SER A 149 -20.59 7.81 2.87
C SER A 149 -20.20 6.33 2.87
N PRO A 150 -19.84 5.73 4.02
CA PRO A 150 -19.64 4.29 4.12
C PRO A 150 -20.86 3.52 3.59
N LEU A 151 -20.62 2.43 2.86
CA LEU A 151 -21.69 1.57 2.35
C LEU A 151 -22.31 0.72 3.49
N PRO A 152 -23.54 0.19 3.30
CA PRO A 152 -24.19 -0.63 4.32
C PRO A 152 -23.33 -1.82 4.78
N GLY A 153 -23.31 -2.09 6.08
CA GLY A 153 -22.51 -3.16 6.67
C GLY A 153 -21.02 -2.84 6.83
N ILE A 154 -20.59 -1.60 6.52
CA ILE A 154 -19.20 -1.16 6.65
C ILE A 154 -19.06 -0.17 7.79
N ASN A 155 -18.21 -0.51 8.76
CA ASN A 155 -17.71 0.42 9.77
C ASN A 155 -16.26 0.78 9.45
N VAL A 156 -15.98 2.03 9.12
CA VAL A 156 -14.67 2.50 8.65
C VAL A 156 -14.33 3.85 9.27
N GLY A 157 -13.06 4.06 9.63
CA GLY A 157 -12.60 5.32 10.21
C GLY A 157 -11.08 5.39 10.31
N ASP A 158 -10.56 6.52 10.80
CA ASP A 158 -9.12 6.72 11.04
C ASP A 158 -8.70 6.07 12.38
N VAL A 159 -7.48 5.54 12.44
CA VAL A 159 -6.93 4.90 13.65
C VAL A 159 -6.40 5.89 14.69
N GLY A 160 -6.35 7.18 14.34
CA GLY A 160 -5.94 8.28 15.20
C GLY A 160 -4.51 8.78 14.98
N SER A 161 -4.07 9.56 15.95
CA SER A 161 -2.75 10.17 15.95
C SER A 161 -1.63 9.13 16.04
N LYS A 162 -0.55 9.38 15.30
CA LYS A 162 0.62 8.52 15.19
C LYS A 162 1.86 9.33 15.58
N MET A 163 2.96 8.63 15.92
CA MET A 163 4.25 9.28 16.23
C MET A 163 4.74 10.18 15.07
N GLY A 164 4.46 9.78 13.84
CA GLY A 164 4.67 10.56 12.62
C GLY A 164 3.65 10.11 11.56
N TYR A 165 3.84 10.52 10.29
CA TYR A 165 2.96 10.08 9.20
C TYR A 165 1.48 10.49 9.37
N ASN A 166 1.21 11.54 10.14
CA ASN A 166 -0.15 12.04 10.42
C ASN A 166 -0.86 12.62 9.19
N SER A 167 -0.13 12.88 8.11
CA SER A 167 -0.72 13.28 6.82
C SER A 167 -1.37 12.12 6.06
N VAL A 168 -1.14 10.87 6.48
CA VAL A 168 -1.77 9.70 5.90
C VAL A 168 -2.88 9.22 6.82
N ASP A 169 -4.08 9.11 6.26
CA ASP A 169 -5.30 8.63 6.90
C ASP A 169 -5.28 7.10 7.01
N CYS A 170 -4.40 6.60 7.89
CA CYS A 170 -4.38 5.19 8.26
C CYS A 170 -5.71 4.83 8.91
N GLY A 171 -6.45 3.91 8.30
CA GLY A 171 -7.78 3.53 8.74
C GLY A 171 -7.90 2.13 9.32
N PHE A 172 -9.06 1.92 9.92
CA PHE A 172 -9.61 0.61 10.24
C PHE A 172 -10.86 0.35 9.40
N ILE A 173 -11.18 -0.92 9.18
CA ILE A 173 -12.48 -1.33 8.60
C ILE A 173 -12.96 -2.66 9.18
N GLN A 174 -14.25 -2.71 9.50
CA GLN A 174 -14.99 -3.92 9.87
C GLN A 174 -16.12 -4.16 8.88
N PHE A 175 -16.30 -5.42 8.52
CA PHE A 175 -17.36 -5.85 7.61
C PHE A 175 -18.41 -6.63 8.40
N ASN A 176 -19.67 -6.25 8.26
CA ASN A 176 -20.81 -7.01 8.75
C ASN A 176 -21.58 -7.59 7.56
N LYS A 177 -21.22 -8.82 7.17
CA LYS A 177 -21.85 -9.58 6.09
C LYS A 177 -22.05 -8.80 4.77
N VAL A 178 -21.02 -8.08 4.35
CA VAL A 178 -21.03 -7.27 3.12
C VAL A 178 -21.01 -8.18 1.90
N ARG A 179 -21.85 -7.91 0.90
CA ARG A 179 -21.97 -8.74 -0.31
C ARG A 179 -21.24 -8.10 -1.48
N VAL A 180 -20.43 -8.87 -2.17
CA VAL A 180 -19.78 -8.46 -3.43
C VAL A 180 -19.90 -9.58 -4.45
N HIS A 181 -20.05 -9.23 -5.73
CA HIS A 181 -20.15 -10.22 -6.80
C HIS A 181 -18.91 -11.12 -6.86
N ARG A 182 -19.06 -12.38 -7.29
CA ARG A 182 -17.96 -13.35 -7.42
C ARG A 182 -16.77 -12.81 -8.20
N SER A 183 -17.04 -12.01 -9.24
CA SER A 183 -16.02 -11.36 -10.08
C SER A 183 -15.12 -10.36 -9.35
N ASN A 184 -15.39 -10.04 -8.07
CA ASN A 184 -14.53 -9.17 -7.26
C ASN A 184 -13.32 -9.90 -6.66
N LEU A 185 -13.34 -11.24 -6.59
CA LEU A 185 -12.21 -12.06 -6.15
C LEU A 185 -11.06 -11.93 -7.14
N LEU A 186 -9.82 -11.63 -6.72
CA LEU A 186 -8.70 -11.53 -7.65
C LEU A 186 -8.25 -12.90 -8.19
N GLN A 187 -8.60 -13.21 -9.44
CA GLN A 187 -8.60 -14.59 -9.96
C GLN A 187 -7.41 -14.98 -10.86
N ARG A 188 -6.33 -14.20 -10.87
CA ARG A 188 -5.14 -14.53 -11.69
C ARG A 188 -4.48 -15.87 -11.33
N TYR A 189 -4.52 -16.25 -10.05
CA TYR A 189 -3.84 -17.45 -9.51
C TYR A 189 -4.81 -18.49 -8.91
N ILE A 190 -6.10 -18.17 -8.91
CA ILE A 190 -7.18 -19.01 -8.42
C ILE A 190 -8.44 -18.65 -9.21
N ASN A 191 -9.25 -19.62 -9.61
CA ASN A 191 -10.55 -19.36 -10.19
C ASN A 191 -11.61 -20.11 -9.38
N VAL A 192 -12.69 -19.41 -9.05
CA VAL A 192 -13.90 -19.94 -8.45
C VAL A 192 -15.01 -19.82 -9.49
N SER A 193 -15.50 -20.95 -9.98
CA SER A 193 -16.64 -20.97 -10.91
C SER A 193 -17.94 -20.62 -10.19
N ARG A 194 -18.99 -20.31 -10.97
CA ARG A 194 -20.35 -20.09 -10.44
C ARG A 194 -20.88 -21.29 -9.65
N ASP A 195 -20.44 -22.51 -9.96
CA ASP A 195 -20.79 -23.73 -9.22
C ASP A 195 -19.95 -23.96 -7.94
N GLY A 196 -19.06 -23.01 -7.61
CA GLY A 196 -18.13 -23.11 -6.50
C GLY A 196 -17.08 -24.20 -6.72
N LEU A 197 -16.66 -24.42 -7.97
CA LEU A 197 -15.50 -25.25 -8.29
C LEU A 197 -14.26 -24.38 -8.25
N VAL A 198 -13.27 -24.82 -7.47
CA VAL A 198 -11.99 -24.12 -7.33
C VAL A 198 -10.99 -24.74 -8.29
N SER A 199 -10.36 -23.91 -9.12
CA SER A 199 -9.29 -24.32 -10.02
C SER A 199 -8.08 -23.38 -9.90
N LYS A 200 -6.90 -23.90 -10.24
CA LYS A 200 -5.66 -23.11 -10.31
C LYS A 200 -5.13 -23.18 -11.74
N PRO A 201 -4.66 -22.06 -12.33
CA PRO A 201 -4.07 -22.10 -13.66
C PRO A 201 -2.85 -23.02 -13.69
N LYS A 202 -2.75 -23.88 -14.70
CA LYS A 202 -1.66 -24.88 -14.84
C LYS A 202 -0.26 -24.25 -14.91
N ASN A 203 -0.17 -23.01 -15.41
CA ASN A 203 1.09 -22.29 -15.62
C ASN A 203 1.38 -21.23 -14.55
N SER A 204 0.61 -21.21 -13.44
CA SER A 204 0.80 -20.18 -12.41
C SER A 204 1.57 -20.74 -11.22
N ASP A 205 2.83 -20.33 -11.08
CA ASP A 205 3.61 -20.64 -9.90
C ASP A 205 3.23 -19.67 -8.75
N PRO A 206 2.77 -20.17 -7.58
CA PRO A 206 2.43 -19.32 -6.45
C PRO A 206 3.59 -18.42 -5.99
N ARG A 207 4.84 -18.85 -6.25
CA ARG A 207 6.05 -18.10 -5.91
C ARG A 207 6.11 -16.75 -6.62
N ILE A 208 5.41 -16.54 -7.74
CA ILE A 208 5.36 -15.24 -8.43
C ILE A 208 4.89 -14.13 -7.48
N THR A 209 4.02 -14.41 -6.51
CA THR A 209 3.59 -13.40 -5.52
C THR A 209 4.76 -12.85 -4.67
N PHE A 210 5.85 -13.62 -4.51
CA PHE A 210 7.05 -13.14 -3.82
C PHE A 210 7.77 -12.03 -4.58
N SER A 211 7.68 -11.96 -5.91
CA SER A 211 8.36 -10.92 -6.69
C SER A 211 7.85 -9.52 -6.33
N THR A 212 6.54 -9.37 -6.13
CA THR A 212 5.92 -8.10 -5.70
C THR A 212 6.39 -7.70 -4.30
N MET A 213 6.53 -8.66 -3.37
CA MET A 213 7.06 -8.38 -2.03
C MET A 213 8.53 -7.95 -2.07
N VAL A 214 9.34 -8.58 -2.93
CA VAL A 214 10.75 -8.24 -3.14
C VAL A 214 10.87 -6.80 -3.66
N LEU A 215 10.08 -6.45 -4.69
CA LEU A 215 10.08 -5.10 -5.26
C LEU A 215 9.74 -4.04 -4.21
N ASN A 216 8.70 -4.28 -3.40
CA ASN A 216 8.32 -3.35 -2.34
C ASN A 216 9.44 -3.17 -1.30
N ARG A 217 10.15 -4.24 -0.93
CA ARG A 217 11.30 -4.15 -0.01
C ARG A 217 12.47 -3.38 -0.61
N ALA A 218 12.73 -3.56 -1.91
CA ALA A 218 13.75 -2.80 -2.64
C ALA A 218 13.45 -1.30 -2.58
N ASN A 219 12.21 -0.91 -2.90
CA ASN A 219 11.74 0.48 -2.82
C ASN A 219 11.91 1.07 -1.42
N ILE A 220 11.57 0.31 -0.37
CA ILE A 220 11.76 0.74 1.03
C ILE A 220 13.24 0.96 1.34
N ALA A 221 14.10 0.01 1.02
CA ALA A 221 15.54 0.12 1.28
C ALA A 221 16.15 1.34 0.57
N SER A 222 15.75 1.57 -0.69
CA SER A 222 16.13 2.75 -1.48
C SER A 222 15.71 4.06 -0.83
N GLY A 223 14.42 4.16 -0.46
CA GLY A 223 13.86 5.33 0.19
C GLY A 223 14.57 5.65 1.50
N LEU A 224 14.89 4.64 2.31
CA LEU A 224 15.61 4.82 3.57
C LEU A 224 17.01 5.40 3.39
N GLY A 225 17.74 5.00 2.34
CA GLY A 225 19.04 5.60 2.00
C GLY A 225 18.92 7.09 1.69
N SER A 226 17.90 7.47 0.93
CA SER A 226 17.59 8.87 0.62
C SER A 226 17.19 9.68 1.85
N GLN A 227 16.45 9.09 2.79
CA GLN A 227 16.06 9.74 4.03
C GLN A 227 17.25 9.93 4.98
N LEU A 228 18.12 8.93 5.08
CA LEU A 228 19.37 9.04 5.85
C LEU A 228 20.30 10.11 5.26
N ALA A 229 20.38 10.20 3.93
CA ALA A 229 21.14 11.22 3.21
C ALA A 229 20.73 12.64 3.60
N LYS A 230 19.43 12.89 3.79
CA LYS A 230 18.92 14.19 4.29
C LYS A 230 19.41 14.47 5.70
N GLY A 231 19.25 13.51 6.61
CA GLY A 231 19.69 13.64 8.01
C GLY A 231 21.18 13.92 8.13
N ILE A 232 22.01 13.13 7.45
CA ILE A 232 23.47 13.29 7.51
C ILE A 232 23.95 14.57 6.83
N THR A 233 23.29 15.03 5.75
CA THR A 233 23.61 16.31 5.11
C THR A 233 23.39 17.47 6.07
N ILE A 234 22.28 17.47 6.81
CA ILE A 234 21.99 18.49 7.83
C ILE A 234 23.04 18.45 8.93
N ALA A 235 23.32 17.26 9.49
CA ALA A 235 24.28 17.11 10.58
C ALA A 235 25.69 17.56 10.17
N VAL A 236 26.20 17.11 9.02
CA VAL A 236 27.54 17.48 8.52
C VAL A 236 27.62 18.99 8.33
N ARG A 237 26.68 19.60 7.59
CA ARG A 237 26.68 21.06 7.36
C ARG A 237 26.58 21.85 8.66
N TYR A 238 25.71 21.45 9.58
CA TYR A 238 25.55 22.13 10.86
C TYR A 238 26.82 22.02 11.71
N THR A 239 27.41 20.84 11.83
CA THR A 239 28.64 20.61 12.61
C THR A 239 29.88 21.27 12.00
N SER A 240 29.91 21.47 10.69
CA SER A 240 30.95 22.30 10.04
C SER A 240 30.76 23.79 10.30
N VAL A 241 29.56 24.28 10.62
CA VAL A 241 29.35 25.72 10.89
C VAL A 241 29.37 26.02 12.38
N ARG A 242 28.77 25.14 13.19
CA ARG A 242 28.69 25.30 14.64
C ARG A 242 30.09 25.24 15.23
N ARG A 243 30.43 26.27 16.00
CA ARG A 243 31.61 26.30 16.86
C ARG A 243 31.16 26.22 18.32
N GLN A 244 31.93 25.48 19.13
CA GLN A 244 31.68 25.33 20.56
C GLN A 244 32.94 24.77 21.21
N PHE A 245 33.36 25.34 22.34
CA PHE A 245 34.61 25.02 23.04
C PHE A 245 35.86 25.32 22.17
N GLY A 246 37.03 25.00 22.70
CA GLY A 246 38.32 25.29 22.06
C GLY A 246 39.32 25.87 23.05
N GLU A 247 40.45 26.31 22.53
CA GLU A 247 41.49 26.95 23.35
C GLU A 247 41.05 28.35 23.80
N GLN A 248 41.42 28.72 25.04
CA GLN A 248 41.18 30.07 25.55
C GLN A 248 41.85 31.12 24.65
N ASN A 249 41.15 32.23 24.40
CA ASN A 249 41.61 33.34 23.56
C ASN A 249 41.81 33.01 22.07
N LYS A 250 41.32 31.86 21.58
CA LYS A 250 41.20 31.55 20.14
C LYS A 250 39.74 31.53 19.72
N GLN A 251 39.50 31.58 18.41
CA GLN A 251 38.17 31.29 17.86
C GLN A 251 37.79 29.85 18.22
N GLU A 252 36.56 29.65 18.68
CA GLU A 252 36.04 28.33 19.02
C GLU A 252 36.19 27.34 17.85
N SER A 253 36.50 26.08 18.16
CA SER A 253 36.68 25.02 17.16
C SER A 253 35.35 24.61 16.54
N GLN A 254 35.35 24.21 15.27
CA GLN A 254 34.16 23.65 14.65
C GLN A 254 33.85 22.32 15.35
N VAL A 255 32.57 22.05 15.59
CA VAL A 255 32.15 20.85 16.32
C VAL A 255 32.54 19.58 15.55
N LEU A 256 32.58 19.65 14.22
CA LEU A 256 33.06 18.55 13.37
C LEU A 256 34.55 18.21 13.56
N ASP A 257 35.37 19.11 14.12
CA ASP A 257 36.80 18.84 14.33
C ASP A 257 37.05 17.89 15.51
N TYR A 258 36.07 17.70 16.39
CA TYR A 258 36.21 16.79 17.52
C TYR A 258 36.11 15.33 17.08
N PRO A 259 37.09 14.47 17.44
CA PRO A 259 37.07 13.05 17.08
C PRO A 259 35.79 12.31 17.52
N ILE A 260 35.23 12.69 18.68
CA ILE A 260 33.97 12.11 19.18
C ILE A 260 32.79 12.40 18.25
N VAL A 261 32.75 13.58 17.61
CA VAL A 261 31.70 13.94 16.65
C VAL A 261 31.93 13.22 15.33
N GLN A 262 33.17 13.21 14.84
CA GLN A 262 33.55 12.49 13.62
C GLN A 262 33.22 10.99 13.72
N TYR A 263 33.48 10.37 14.88
CA TYR A 263 33.17 8.97 15.14
C TYR A 263 31.67 8.65 15.02
N ARG A 264 30.79 9.62 15.34
CA ARG A 264 29.34 9.46 15.15
C ARG A 264 28.92 9.71 13.70
N VAL A 265 29.45 10.77 13.08
CA VAL A 265 28.96 11.30 11.79
C VAL A 265 29.55 10.55 10.60
N ILE A 266 30.87 10.32 10.55
CA ILE A 266 31.55 9.74 9.39
C ILE A 266 31.05 8.33 9.07
N PRO A 267 30.86 7.41 10.05
CA PRO A 267 30.31 6.09 9.74
C PRO A 267 28.90 6.12 9.17
N ILE A 268 28.06 7.08 9.60
CA ILE A 268 26.70 7.26 9.07
C ILE A 268 26.76 7.76 7.63
N LEU A 269 27.66 8.69 7.33
CA LEU A 269 27.89 9.16 5.97
C LEU A 269 28.33 8.02 5.05
N ALA A 270 29.29 7.21 5.48
CA ALA A 270 29.73 6.04 4.71
C ALA A 270 28.59 5.03 4.49
N LYS A 271 27.82 4.71 5.54
CA LYS A 271 26.65 3.82 5.44
C LYS A 271 25.59 4.37 4.48
N THR A 272 25.41 5.69 4.42
CA THR A 272 24.48 6.33 3.48
C THR A 272 24.85 6.02 2.03
N TYR A 273 26.12 6.22 1.65
CA TYR A 273 26.58 5.88 0.31
C TYR A 273 26.47 4.39 0.01
N ALA A 274 26.80 3.54 1.00
CA ALA A 274 26.63 2.09 0.87
C ALA A 274 25.17 1.69 0.61
N MET A 275 24.21 2.31 1.32
CA MET A 275 22.78 2.06 1.12
C MET A 275 22.30 2.50 -0.27
N LEU A 276 22.76 3.65 -0.76
CA LEU A 276 22.39 4.13 -2.11
C LEU A 276 22.95 3.22 -3.21
N GLY A 277 24.24 2.86 -3.13
CA GLY A 277 24.87 1.95 -4.10
C GLY A 277 24.27 0.55 -4.07
N MET A 278 24.01 0.01 -2.88
CA MET A 278 23.33 -1.26 -2.68
C MET A 278 21.92 -1.26 -3.30
N SER A 279 21.16 -0.18 -3.14
CA SER A 279 19.84 -0.08 -3.74
C SER A 279 19.91 -0.15 -5.26
N HIS A 280 20.86 0.57 -5.87
CA HIS A 280 21.05 0.55 -7.32
C HIS A 280 21.37 -0.86 -7.84
N GLU A 281 22.32 -1.54 -7.18
CA GLU A 281 22.68 -2.91 -7.53
C GLU A 281 21.51 -3.89 -7.36
N PHE A 282 20.76 -3.77 -6.26
CA PHE A 282 19.63 -4.66 -5.99
C PHE A 282 18.51 -4.53 -7.04
N PHE A 283 18.21 -3.31 -7.52
CA PHE A 283 17.25 -3.11 -8.61
C PHE A 283 17.71 -3.77 -9.91
N SER A 284 18.99 -3.61 -10.28
CA SER A 284 19.57 -4.28 -11.44
C SER A 284 19.40 -5.81 -11.37
N GLN A 285 19.71 -6.41 -10.22
CA GLN A 285 19.53 -7.85 -10.03
C GLN A 285 18.05 -8.28 -10.02
N TYR A 286 17.15 -7.45 -9.49
CA TYR A 286 15.71 -7.69 -9.53
C TYR A 286 15.19 -7.73 -10.97
N GLU A 287 15.56 -6.77 -11.81
CA GLU A 287 15.16 -6.73 -13.22
C GLU A 287 15.63 -7.97 -13.98
N ASN A 288 16.89 -8.37 -13.80
CA ASN A 288 17.43 -9.60 -14.37
C ASN A 288 16.65 -10.85 -13.91
N THR A 289 16.25 -10.88 -12.64
CA THR A 289 15.46 -12.00 -12.09
C THR A 289 14.05 -12.04 -12.65
N VAL A 290 13.39 -10.88 -12.84
CA VAL A 290 12.06 -10.81 -13.46
C VAL A 290 12.10 -11.30 -14.91
N GLN A 291 13.14 -10.94 -15.67
CA GLN A 291 13.31 -11.45 -17.05
C GLN A 291 13.41 -12.99 -17.09
N LYS A 292 14.17 -13.58 -16.16
CA LYS A 292 14.27 -15.05 -16.01
C LYS A 292 12.95 -15.70 -15.60
N ILE A 293 12.20 -15.08 -14.69
CA ILE A 293 10.87 -15.54 -14.27
C ILE A 293 9.90 -15.59 -15.46
N ASN A 294 9.94 -14.57 -16.34
CA ASN A 294 9.10 -14.55 -17.55
C ASN A 294 9.45 -15.68 -18.53
N GLN A 295 10.66 -16.23 -18.45
CA GLN A 295 11.10 -17.40 -19.20
C GLN A 295 10.83 -18.73 -18.47
N GLY A 296 10.21 -18.68 -17.27
CA GLY A 296 9.90 -19.85 -16.45
C GLY A 296 11.02 -20.29 -15.50
N ASP A 297 12.11 -19.53 -15.40
CA ASP A 297 13.19 -19.81 -14.44
C ASP A 297 12.96 -19.09 -13.11
N PHE A 298 12.76 -19.87 -12.05
CA PHE A 298 12.50 -19.40 -10.69
C PHE A 298 13.69 -19.62 -9.74
N SER A 299 14.85 -20.06 -10.24
CA SER A 299 16.02 -20.45 -9.45
C SER A 299 16.49 -19.33 -8.50
N MET A 300 16.59 -18.10 -9.02
CA MET A 300 17.09 -16.94 -8.29
C MET A 300 16.08 -16.34 -7.30
N LEU A 301 14.80 -16.68 -7.40
CA LEU A 301 13.75 -16.02 -6.63
C LEU A 301 13.89 -16.25 -5.12
N LYS A 302 14.36 -17.43 -4.70
CA LYS A 302 14.55 -17.78 -3.29
C LYS A 302 15.68 -16.96 -2.66
N GLU A 303 16.80 -16.84 -3.36
CA GLU A 303 17.94 -16.03 -2.93
C GLU A 303 17.56 -14.55 -2.88
N MET A 304 16.96 -14.05 -3.96
CA MET A 304 16.46 -12.67 -4.05
C MET A 304 15.50 -12.33 -2.89
N HIS A 305 14.60 -13.25 -2.55
CA HIS A 305 13.72 -13.08 -1.39
C HIS A 305 14.51 -12.95 -0.09
N ALA A 306 15.47 -13.83 0.18
CA ALA A 306 16.27 -13.82 1.39
C ALA A 306 17.11 -12.54 1.50
N VAL A 307 17.77 -12.12 0.42
CA VAL A 307 18.54 -10.88 0.36
C VAL A 307 17.64 -9.67 0.61
N SER A 308 16.47 -9.59 -0.05
CA SER A 308 15.52 -8.49 0.16
C SER A 308 15.09 -8.33 1.63
N CYS A 309 14.91 -9.45 2.35
CA CYS A 309 14.57 -9.44 3.77
C CYS A 309 15.70 -8.83 4.61
N GLY A 310 16.92 -9.32 4.41
CA GLY A 310 18.11 -8.84 5.11
C GLY A 310 18.37 -7.35 4.85
N LEU A 311 18.33 -6.96 3.57
CA LEU A 311 18.55 -5.57 3.17
C LEU A 311 17.50 -4.63 3.76
N LYS A 312 16.21 -4.98 3.68
CA LYS A 312 15.14 -4.16 4.27
C LYS A 312 15.34 -4.00 5.77
N ARG A 313 15.68 -5.07 6.50
CA ARG A 313 15.92 -5.01 7.95
C ARG A 313 17.11 -4.08 8.25
N TRP A 314 18.26 -4.36 7.64
CA TRP A 314 19.51 -3.64 7.90
C TRP A 314 19.40 -2.15 7.54
N SER A 315 18.81 -1.83 6.39
CA SER A 315 18.55 -0.44 5.98
C SER A 315 17.61 0.29 6.94
N SER A 316 16.56 -0.38 7.43
CA SER A 316 15.61 0.22 8.39
C SER A 316 16.31 0.59 9.70
N GLU A 317 17.04 -0.37 10.28
CA GLU A 317 17.76 -0.18 11.55
C GLU A 317 18.85 0.88 11.43
N THR A 318 19.63 0.81 10.35
CA THR A 318 20.70 1.78 10.06
C THR A 318 20.15 3.19 9.87
N ALA A 319 19.05 3.36 9.13
CA ALA A 319 18.46 4.67 8.89
C ALA A 319 17.85 5.27 10.15
N VAL A 320 17.13 4.49 10.95
CA VAL A 320 16.54 4.97 12.22
C VAL A 320 17.63 5.42 13.18
N TYR A 321 18.62 4.56 13.42
CA TYR A 321 19.76 4.90 14.28
C TYR A 321 20.52 6.11 13.75
N GLY A 322 20.77 6.14 12.44
CA GLY A 322 21.55 7.20 11.80
C GLY A 322 20.85 8.56 11.86
N VAL A 323 19.55 8.62 11.57
CA VAL A 323 18.78 9.87 11.63
C VAL A 323 18.70 10.40 13.07
N ASP A 324 18.45 9.54 14.05
CA ASP A 324 18.41 9.98 15.45
C ASP A 324 19.78 10.43 15.95
N THR A 325 20.85 9.74 15.56
CA THR A 325 22.23 10.16 15.85
C THR A 325 22.57 11.49 15.18
N CYS A 326 22.08 11.76 13.96
CA CYS A 326 22.27 13.04 13.27
C CYS A 326 21.55 14.20 13.97
N ARG A 327 20.45 13.91 14.69
CA ARG A 327 19.69 14.89 15.47
C ARG A 327 20.38 15.22 16.81
N HIS A 328 21.13 14.26 17.37
CA HIS A 328 21.90 14.36 18.62
C HIS A 328 23.28 15.00 18.45
#